data_AF-A0A8B8ZLI9-F1
#
_entry.id   AF-A0A8B8ZLI9-F1
#
_cell.length_a   1.000
_cell.length_b   1.000
_cell.length_c   1.000
_cell.angle_alpha   90.00
_cell.angle_beta   90.00
_cell.angle_gamma   90.00
#
_symmetry.space_group_name_H-M   'P 1'
#
loop_
_entity.id
_entity.type
_entity.pdbx_description
1 polymer ?
#
loop_
_entity_poly.entity_id
_entity_poly.type
_entity_poly.pdbx_seq_one_letter_code
_entity_poly.pdbx_strand_id
1 'polypeptide(L)' 'MSVVMAKEDNRRFSERSSRINIKIVSNDGYDSVTVRVKRSVKMKDLMKAYNDRRSVDSNTFEFLLDGHRIQAGDEGWGRD' A
#
# COMPACT_ATOMS: atom_id res chain seq x y z
N MET A 1 -4.70 4.53 14.31
CA MET A 1 -5.64 4.63 13.17
C MET A 1 -5.30 3.53 12.19
N SER A 2 -6.26 2.80 11.65
CA SER A 2 -6.00 1.73 10.67
C SER A 2 -6.01 2.27 9.24
N VAL A 3 -5.20 1.67 8.39
CA VAL A 3 -5.13 1.96 6.96
C VAL A 3 -5.21 0.65 6.22
N VAL A 4 -6.24 0.49 5.41
CA VAL A 4 -6.48 -0.70 4.60
C VAL A 4 -5.87 -0.48 3.22
N MET A 5 -5.02 -1.40 2.80
CA MET A 5 -4.37 -1.40 1.51
C MET A 5 -4.95 -2.56 0.69
N ALA A 6 -5.43 -2.25 -0.51
CA ALA A 6 -5.99 -3.21 -1.44
C ALA A 6 -5.27 -3.13 -2.79
N LYS A 7 -4.92 -4.28 -3.34
CA LYS A 7 -4.34 -4.40 -4.67
C LYS A 7 -5.46 -4.29 -5.69
N GLU A 8 -5.44 -3.24 -6.49
CA GLU A 8 -6.39 -3.10 -7.59
C GLU A 8 -5.73 -3.66 -8.86
N ASP A 9 -5.98 -4.95 -9.11
CA ASP A 9 -5.52 -5.62 -10.33
C ASP A 9 -6.44 -5.23 -11.50
N ASN A 10 -6.14 -4.09 -12.12
CA ASN A 10 -6.78 -3.70 -13.37
C ASN A 10 -6.24 -4.63 -14.48
N ARG A 11 -6.98 -5.71 -14.76
CA ARG A 11 -6.73 -6.70 -15.84
C ARG A 11 -6.80 -6.13 -17.27
N ARG A 12 -6.25 -4.94 -17.51
CA ARG A 12 -5.76 -4.51 -18.83
C ARG A 12 -4.25 -4.51 -18.78
N PHE A 13 -3.75 -5.73 -18.84
CA PHE A 13 -2.37 -6.14 -18.94
C PHE A 13 -1.74 -5.49 -20.18
N SER A 14 -1.16 -4.30 -20.03
CA SER A 14 0.05 -4.03 -20.78
C SER A 14 1.17 -4.66 -19.96
N GLU A 15 1.54 -5.86 -20.39
CA GLU A 15 2.71 -6.67 -20.02
C GLU A 15 4.04 -5.86 -19.89
N ARG A 16 4.04 -4.58 -20.33
CA ARG A 16 5.14 -3.62 -20.22
C ARG A 16 5.17 -2.80 -18.94
N SER A 17 4.12 -2.80 -18.09
CA SER A 17 4.11 -1.98 -16.88
C SER A 17 4.44 -2.81 -15.66
N SER A 18 5.72 -2.81 -15.26
CA SER A 18 6.22 -3.42 -14.01
C SER A 18 5.64 -2.80 -12.73
N ARG A 19 4.54 -2.03 -12.83
CA ARG A 19 3.93 -1.23 -11.79
C ARG A 19 2.48 -1.66 -11.55
N ILE A 20 2.09 -1.75 -10.30
CA ILE A 20 0.74 -2.05 -9.82
C ILE A 20 0.11 -0.81 -9.19
N ASN A 21 -1.22 -0.70 -9.27
CA ASN A 21 -1.98 0.30 -8.54
C ASN A 21 -2.42 -0.31 -7.21
N ILE A 22 -2.18 0.42 -6.14
CA ILE A 22 -2.61 0.07 -4.79
C ILE A 22 -3.51 1.20 -4.34
N LYS A 23 -4.69 0.84 -3.87
CA LYS A 23 -5.58 1.79 -3.20
C LYS A 23 -5.39 1.65 -1.70
N ILE A 24 -5.07 2.76 -1.07
CA ILE A 24 -4.88 2.89 0.37
C ILE A 24 -6.09 3.64 0.89
N VAL A 25 -6.83 3.09 1.85
CA VAL A 25 -8.06 3.67 2.39
C VAL A 25 -7.90 3.79 3.90
N SER A 26 -8.16 4.97 4.45
CA SER A 26 -8.21 5.18 5.90
C SER A 26 -9.40 4.43 6.51
N ASN A 27 -9.29 4.00 7.76
CA ASN A 27 -10.35 3.30 8.48
C ASN A 27 -11.70 4.04 8.50
N ASP A 28 -11.65 5.37 8.43
CA ASP A 28 -12.83 6.24 8.41
C ASP A 28 -13.49 6.32 7.01
N GLY A 29 -12.84 5.80 5.96
CA GLY A 29 -13.36 5.77 4.60
C GLY A 29 -13.37 7.11 3.86
N TYR A 30 -13.21 8.24 4.56
CA TYR A 30 -13.17 9.58 3.96
C TYR A 30 -11.93 9.83 3.11
N ASP A 31 -10.78 9.28 3.52
CA ASP A 31 -9.51 9.46 2.83
C ASP A 31 -9.08 8.19 2.12
N SER A 32 -8.97 8.26 0.79
CA SER A 32 -8.34 7.21 0.00
C SER A 32 -7.28 7.77 -0.94
N VAL A 33 -6.17 7.06 -1.04
CA VAL A 33 -5.01 7.42 -1.87
C VAL A 33 -4.69 6.25 -2.77
N THR A 34 -4.80 6.45 -4.08
CA THR A 34 -4.31 5.48 -5.05
C THR A 34 -2.85 5.79 -5.37
N VAL A 35 -1.97 4.83 -5.14
CA VAL A 35 -0.55 4.93 -5.44
C VAL A 35 -0.17 3.89 -6.48
N ARG A 36 0.73 4.27 -7.38
CA ARG A 36 1.19 3.41 -8.46
C ARG A 36 2.66 3.08 -8.22
N VAL A 37 2.96 1.84 -7.83
CA VAL A 37 4.30 1.41 -7.42
C VAL A 37 4.80 0.25 -8.27
N LYS A 38 6.12 0.07 -8.33
CA LYS A 38 6.71 -1.12 -8.97
C LYS A 38 6.33 -2.39 -8.19
N ARG A 39 6.15 -3.52 -8.87
CA ARG A 39 5.90 -4.83 -8.24
C ARG A 39 7.00 -5.24 -7.25
N SER A 40 8.23 -4.76 -7.46
CA SER A 40 9.38 -5.02 -6.60
C SER A 40 9.49 -4.09 -5.38
N VAL A 41 8.58 -3.12 -5.19
CA VAL A 41 8.67 -2.20 -4.03
C VAL A 41 8.45 -2.97 -2.74
N LYS A 42 9.24 -2.63 -1.70
CA LYS A 42 9.07 -3.18 -0.35
C LYS A 42 7.96 -2.43 0.39
N MET A 43 7.31 -3.09 1.36
CA MET A 43 6.27 -2.44 2.18
C MET A 43 6.82 -1.25 2.95
N LYS A 44 8.03 -1.37 3.48
CA LYS A 44 8.72 -0.29 4.21
C LYS A 44 8.73 1.04 3.46
N ASP A 45 9.12 1.02 2.18
CA ASP A 45 9.23 2.23 1.37
C ASP A 45 7.87 2.87 1.09
N LEU A 46 6.84 2.04 0.84
CA LEU A 46 5.47 2.48 0.63
C LEU A 46 4.90 3.12 1.91
N MET A 47 5.06 2.45 3.05
CA MET A 47 4.62 2.94 4.36
C MET A 47 5.31 4.27 4.69
N LYS A 48 6.63 4.35 4.51
CA LYS A 48 7.39 5.58 4.75
C LYS A 48 6.90 6.72 3.87
N ALA A 49 6.72 6.47 2.56
CA ALA A 49 6.23 7.48 1.63
C ALA A 49 4.81 7.95 1.97
N TYR A 50 3.97 7.05 2.47
CA TYR A 50 2.62 7.38 2.93
C TYR A 50 2.65 8.26 4.20
N ASN A 51 3.48 7.89 5.19
CA ASN A 51 3.66 8.66 6.41
C ASN A 51 4.23 10.05 6.14
N ASP A 52 5.22 10.14 5.25
CA ASP A 52 5.81 11.41 4.80
C ASP A 52 4.75 12.31 4.14
N ARG A 53 3.94 11.75 3.23
CA ARG A 53 2.86 12.47 2.54
C ARG A 53 1.77 12.97 3.48
N ARG A 54 1.46 12.21 4.54
CA ARG A 54 0.45 12.61 5.53
C ARG A 54 1.03 13.49 6.65
N SER A 55 2.35 13.66 6.69
CA SER A 55 3.08 14.37 7.74
C SER A 55 2.78 13.79 9.13
N VAL A 56 2.88 12.47 9.23
CA VAL A 56 2.52 11.69 10.43
C VAL A 56 3.63 10.73 10.81
N ASP A 57 3.75 10.45 12.11
CA ASP A 57 4.78 9.55 12.62
C ASP A 57 4.56 8.10 12.18
N SER A 58 5.67 7.36 12.05
CA SER A 58 5.65 5.99 11.51
C SER A 58 4.93 4.97 12.38
N ASN A 59 4.61 5.31 13.63
CA ASN A 59 3.85 4.47 14.56
C ASN A 59 2.36 4.84 14.65
N THR A 60 1.90 5.79 13.82
CA THR A 60 0.53 6.33 13.93
C THR A 60 -0.50 5.44 13.24
N PHE A 61 -0.09 4.71 12.20
CA PHE A 61 -0.98 3.93 11.35
C PHE A 61 -0.66 2.44 11.40
N GLU A 62 -1.73 1.65 11.52
CA GLU A 62 -1.69 0.21 11.36
C GLU A 62 -2.03 -0.15 9.92
N PHE A 63 -1.06 -0.69 9.19
CA PHE A 63 -1.25 -1.08 7.79
C PHE A 63 -1.84 -2.48 7.71
N LEU A 64 -3.03 -2.57 7.11
CA LEU A 64 -3.76 -3.80 6.86
C LEU A 64 -3.72 -4.08 5.36
N LEU A 65 -3.12 -5.19 4.96
CA LEU A 65 -3.17 -5.67 3.58
C LEU A 65 -4.12 -6.87 3.53
N ASP A 66 -5.19 -6.77 2.74
CA ASP A 66 -6.17 -7.86 2.61
C ASP A 66 -6.70 -8.33 3.99
N GLY A 67 -6.91 -7.38 4.91
CA GLY A 67 -7.32 -7.66 6.29
C GLY A 67 -6.21 -8.17 7.24
N HIS A 68 -5.00 -8.42 6.74
CA HIS A 68 -3.86 -8.87 7.53
C HIS A 68 -2.95 -7.71 7.92
N ARG A 69 -2.55 -7.62 9.19
CA ARG A 69 -1.61 -6.60 9.64
C ARG A 69 -0.24 -6.90 9.04
N ILE A 70 0.28 -5.96 8.26
CA ILE A 70 1.61 -6.04 7.67
C ILE A 70 2.56 -5.10 8.37
N GLN A 71 3.81 -5.54 8.54
CA GLN A 71 4.86 -4.70 9.07
C GLN A 71 5.76 -4.18 7.94
N ALA A 72 6.56 -3.15 8.23
CA ALA A 72 7.55 -2.65 7.27
C ALA A 72 8.54 -3.75 6.82
N GLY A 73 8.74 -4.80 7.63
CA GLY A 73 9.60 -5.94 7.31
C GLY A 73 9.00 -6.98 6.36
N ASP A 74 7.71 -6.90 6.04
CA ASP A 74 7.03 -7.92 5.24
C ASP A 74 7.49 -7.96 3.77
N GLU A 75 7.68 -9.16 3.23
CA GLU A 75 8.23 -9.42 1.91
C GLU A 75 7.20 -9.22 0.78
N GLY A 76 6.84 -7.97 0.48
CA GLY A 76 6.38 -7.55 -0.85
C GLY A 76 4.95 -7.97 -1.30
N TRP A 77 4.44 -7.29 -2.34
CA TRP A 77 3.07 -7.41 -2.88
C TRP A 77 2.81 -8.66 -3.75
N GLY A 78 3.46 -9.80 -3.49
CA GLY A 78 3.25 -10.99 -4.30
C GLY A 78 4.24 -12.13 -4.15
N ARG A 79 4.46 -12.64 -2.93
CA ARG A 79 4.71 -14.07 -2.77
C ARG A 79 3.41 -14.72 -2.30
N ASP A 80 2.60 -15.14 -3.25
CA ASP A 80 1.88 -16.41 -3.17
C ASP A 80 2.37 -17.23 -4.37
#